data_AF-A0A846M5Q8-F1
#
_entry.id   AF-A0A846M5Q8-F1
#
_cell.length_a   1.000
_cell.length_b   1.000
_cell.length_c   1.000
_cell.angle_alpha   90.00
_cell.angle_beta   90.00
_cell.angle_gamma   90.00
#
_symmetry.space_group_name_H-M   'P 1'
#
loop_
_entity.id
_entity.type
_entity.pdbx_description
1 polymer ?
#
loop_
_entity_poly.entity_id
_entity_poly.type
_entity_poly.pdbx_seq_one_letter_code
_entity_poly.pdbx_strand_id
1 'polypeptide(L)'
;MTDRRSLIAGLALAPIVFAMPRAAHASTSAWDMAMSEYLVARKASDASPFSDELCDAMVEAESKLLALPGPHIRAVEWKLSCLQDIAEGCVITPEAIGRVLADVRRLVARG
;
A
#
# COMPACT_ATOMS: atom_id res chain seq x y z
N MET A 1 23.76 -13.91 10.15
CA MET A 1 24.43 -12.68 9.68
C MET A 1 24.74 -12.89 8.20
N THR A 2 23.85 -12.42 7.34
CA THR A 2 24.01 -12.56 5.88
C THR A 2 23.59 -11.23 5.26
N ASP A 3 24.54 -10.64 4.56
CA ASP A 3 24.57 -9.29 4.03
C ASP A 3 23.41 -9.06 3.04
N ARG A 4 22.51 -8.11 3.33
CA ARG A 4 21.45 -7.66 2.40
C ARG A 4 21.91 -6.43 1.62
N ARG A 5 23.15 -6.46 1.11
CA ARG A 5 23.69 -5.43 0.23
C ARG A 5 23.85 -5.99 -1.18
N SER A 6 23.35 -5.20 -2.12
CA SER A 6 23.51 -5.31 -3.57
C SER A 6 22.54 -6.25 -4.26
N LEU A 7 21.60 -5.66 -5.01
CA LEU A 7 20.85 -6.14 -6.19
C LEU A 7 19.76 -5.04 -6.36
N ILE A 8 19.62 -4.23 -7.41
CA ILE A 8 20.06 -4.23 -8.80
C ILE A 8 20.12 -2.76 -9.27
N ALA A 9 21.20 -2.41 -9.96
CA ALA A 9 21.29 -1.22 -10.79
C ALA A 9 20.74 -1.52 -12.19
N GLY A 10 20.06 -0.55 -12.80
CA GLY A 10 19.88 -0.48 -14.25
C GLY A 10 18.44 -0.67 -14.72
N LEU A 11 17.73 0.44 -14.92
CA LEU A 11 16.67 0.51 -15.93
C LEU A 11 16.65 1.92 -16.55
N ALA A 12 16.68 1.90 -17.88
CA ALA A 12 16.94 3.02 -18.76
C ALA A 12 15.81 4.07 -18.76
N LEU A 13 16.20 5.33 -18.95
CA LEU A 13 15.32 6.46 -19.24
C LEU A 13 14.69 6.29 -20.63
N ALA A 14 13.36 6.33 -20.69
CA ALA A 14 12.56 6.43 -21.91
C ALA A 14 11.33 7.35 -21.66
N PRO A 15 10.75 7.96 -22.71
CA PRO A 15 10.24 9.33 -22.67
C PRO A 15 8.87 9.49 -22.00
N ILE A 16 8.66 10.67 -21.43
CA ILE A 16 7.41 11.11 -20.79
C ILE A 16 6.35 11.34 -21.88
N VAL A 17 5.48 10.35 -22.05
CA VAL A 17 4.19 10.55 -22.72
C VAL A 17 3.21 11.08 -21.68
N PHE A 18 2.79 12.33 -21.83
CA PHE A 18 1.70 12.93 -21.04
C PHE A 18 0.37 12.29 -21.48
N ALA A 19 0.03 11.14 -20.90
CA ALA A 19 -1.31 10.59 -20.97
C ALA A 19 -2.19 11.36 -19.96
N MET A 20 -3.19 12.10 -20.47
CA MET A 20 -4.27 12.63 -19.63
C MET A 20 -4.94 11.51 -18.83
N PRO A 21 -5.36 11.75 -17.58
CA PRO A 21 -5.59 10.67 -16.62
C PRO A 21 -6.96 10.03 -16.84
N ARG A 22 -7.02 8.94 -17.62
CA ARG A 22 -8.06 7.91 -17.46
C ARG A 22 -7.66 6.91 -16.37
N ALA A 23 -7.13 7.39 -15.25
CA ALA A 23 -6.60 6.56 -14.17
C ALA A 23 -7.51 6.48 -12.93
N ALA A 24 -8.63 7.21 -12.90
CA ALA A 24 -9.47 7.25 -11.70
C ALA A 24 -10.29 5.97 -11.47
N HIS A 25 -10.76 5.30 -12.53
CA HIS A 25 -11.57 4.09 -12.38
C HIS A 25 -10.71 2.83 -12.19
N ALA A 26 -9.56 2.75 -12.87
CA ALA A 26 -8.62 1.64 -12.71
C ALA A 26 -7.97 1.62 -11.32
N SER A 27 -7.79 2.79 -10.67
CA SER A 27 -7.26 2.84 -9.30
C SER A 27 -8.26 2.33 -8.27
N THR A 28 -9.56 2.60 -8.46
CA THR A 28 -10.60 2.14 -7.54
C THR A 28 -10.76 0.62 -7.63
N SER A 29 -10.85 0.07 -8.84
CA SER A 29 -10.98 -1.39 -9.00
C SER A 29 -9.76 -2.16 -8.49
N ALA A 30 -8.54 -1.63 -8.68
CA ALA A 30 -7.33 -2.25 -8.15
C ALA A 30 -7.28 -2.19 -6.62
N TRP A 31 -7.69 -1.07 -6.01
CA TRP A 31 -7.75 -0.92 -4.57
C TRP A 31 -8.82 -1.82 -3.95
N ASP A 32 -10.01 -1.91 -4.55
CA ASP A 32 -11.10 -2.77 -4.07
C ASP A 32 -10.71 -4.25 -4.10
N MET A 33 -10.03 -4.69 -5.18
CA MET A 33 -9.51 -6.05 -5.29
C MET A 33 -8.46 -6.35 -4.21
N ALA A 34 -7.48 -5.46 -4.03
CA ALA A 34 -6.45 -5.61 -3.00
C ALA A 34 -7.04 -5.55 -1.58
N MET A 35 -8.07 -4.72 -1.36
CA MET A 35 -8.81 -4.69 -0.09
C MET A 35 -9.54 -6.00 0.17
N SER A 36 -10.19 -6.56 -0.85
CA SER A 36 -10.82 -7.88 -0.74
C SER A 36 -9.80 -8.97 -0.39
N GLU A 37 -8.65 -8.99 -1.04
CA GLU A 37 -7.55 -9.92 -0.74
C GLU A 37 -7.04 -9.76 0.70
N TYR A 38 -6.79 -8.52 1.14
CA TYR A 38 -6.38 -8.22 2.50
C TYR A 38 -7.40 -8.71 3.54
N LEU A 39 -8.70 -8.46 3.33
CA LEU A 39 -9.75 -8.88 4.26
C LEU A 39 -9.84 -10.41 4.38
N VAL A 40 -9.64 -11.14 3.28
CA VAL A 40 -9.58 -12.61 3.30
C VAL A 40 -8.35 -13.10 4.06
N ALA A 41 -7.18 -12.54 3.77
CA ALA A 41 -5.93 -12.92 4.44
C ALA A 41 -5.97 -12.61 5.94
N ARG A 42 -6.48 -11.43 6.31
CA ARG A 42 -6.69 -11.03 7.71
C ARG A 42 -7.60 -11.99 8.45
N LYS A 43 -8.75 -12.34 7.86
CA LYS A 43 -9.68 -13.31 8.46
C LYS A 43 -9.03 -14.68 8.66
N ALA A 44 -8.19 -15.13 7.72
CA ALA A 44 -7.47 -16.39 7.84
C ALA A 44 -6.41 -16.34 8.94
N SER A 45 -5.64 -15.24 9.03
CA SER A 45 -4.67 -15.00 10.10
C SER A 45 -5.34 -14.94 11.48
N ASP A 46 -6.46 -14.21 11.62
CA ASP A 46 -7.22 -14.11 12.86
C ASP A 46 -7.77 -15.47 13.33
N ALA A 47 -8.13 -16.35 12.39
CA ALA A 47 -8.60 -17.70 12.69
C ALA A 47 -7.47 -18.65 13.13
N SER A 48 -6.21 -18.33 12.80
CA SER A 48 -5.04 -19.16 13.11
C SER A 48 -3.82 -18.29 13.45
N PRO A 49 -3.80 -17.62 14.62
CA PRO A 49 -2.84 -16.56 14.95
C PRO A 49 -1.40 -17.05 15.14
N PHE A 50 -1.18 -18.37 15.22
CA PHE A 50 0.15 -18.98 15.35
C PHE A 50 0.72 -19.48 14.01
N SER A 51 0.03 -19.23 12.90
CA SER A 51 0.52 -19.59 11.57
C SER A 51 1.33 -18.42 10.99
N ASP A 52 2.65 -18.57 10.97
CA ASP A 52 3.56 -17.58 10.38
C ASP A 52 3.22 -17.31 8.90
N GLU A 53 2.87 -18.35 8.16
CA GLU A 53 2.51 -18.26 6.73
C GLU A 53 1.26 -17.40 6.48
N LEU A 54 0.24 -17.51 7.34
CA LEU A 54 -0.98 -16.71 7.24
C LEU A 54 -0.76 -15.27 7.70
N CYS A 55 0.09 -15.07 8.70
CA CYS A 55 0.53 -13.75 9.14
C CYS A 55 1.29 -13.05 8.01
N ASP A 56 2.27 -13.72 7.40
CA ASP A 56 3.05 -13.21 6.27
C ASP A 56 2.15 -12.86 5.07
N ALA A 57 1.19 -13.72 4.75
CA ALA A 57 0.23 -13.46 3.66
C ALA A 57 -0.64 -12.21 3.94
N MET A 58 -1.09 -12.03 5.18
CA MET A 58 -1.82 -10.82 5.59
C MET A 58 -0.96 -9.57 5.47
N VAL A 59 0.28 -9.62 5.97
CA VAL A 59 1.24 -8.50 5.91
C VAL A 59 1.59 -8.16 4.46
N GLU A 60 1.77 -9.15 3.60
CA GLU A 60 2.03 -8.95 2.17
C GLU A 60 0.84 -8.25 1.48
N ALA A 61 -0.39 -8.69 1.75
CA ALA A 61 -1.60 -8.07 1.23
C ALA A 61 -1.76 -6.63 1.72
N GLU A 62 -1.49 -6.37 3.00
CA GLU A 62 -1.51 -5.03 3.58
C GLU A 62 -0.48 -4.11 2.90
N SER A 63 0.75 -4.59 2.72
CA SER A 63 1.83 -3.86 2.07
C SER A 63 1.48 -3.48 0.62
N LYS A 64 0.88 -4.42 -0.14
CA LYS A 64 0.37 -4.16 -1.49
C LYS A 64 -0.70 -3.07 -1.48
N LEU A 65 -1.65 -3.14 -0.55
CA LEU A 65 -2.74 -2.18 -0.44
C LEU A 65 -2.25 -0.78 -0.04
N LEU A 66 -1.26 -0.68 0.86
CA LEU A 66 -0.61 0.58 1.23
C LEU A 66 0.11 1.25 0.04
N ALA A 67 0.66 0.44 -0.87
CA ALA A 67 1.35 0.93 -2.08
C ALA A 67 0.38 1.46 -3.15
N LEU A 68 -0.85 0.97 -3.21
CA LEU A 68 -1.84 1.43 -4.19
C LEU A 68 -2.39 2.81 -3.86
N PRO A 69 -2.60 3.72 -4.84
CA PRO A 69 -3.17 5.04 -4.56
C PRO A 69 -4.59 4.95 -3.97
N GLY A 70 -4.85 5.57 -2.82
CA GLY A 70 -6.17 5.56 -2.17
C GLY A 70 -7.24 6.24 -3.04
N PRO A 71 -8.37 5.59 -3.39
CA PRO A 71 -9.34 6.16 -4.32
C PRO A 71 -10.22 7.27 -3.73
N HIS A 72 -10.39 7.30 -2.40
CA HIS A 72 -11.26 8.23 -1.67
C HIS A 72 -10.80 8.43 -0.23
N ILE A 73 -11.43 9.35 0.50
CA ILE A 73 -11.01 9.70 1.87
C ILE A 73 -11.01 8.52 2.83
N ARG A 74 -11.99 7.60 2.73
CA ARG A 74 -12.01 6.38 3.56
C ARG A 74 -10.79 5.47 3.36
N ALA A 75 -10.21 5.44 2.16
CA ALA A 75 -9.01 4.65 1.90
C ALA A 75 -7.79 5.32 2.54
N VAL A 76 -7.74 6.65 2.53
CA VAL A 76 -6.69 7.42 3.23
C VAL A 76 -6.80 7.23 4.74
N GLU A 77 -8.01 7.28 5.30
CA GLU A 77 -8.25 6.99 6.72
C GLU A 77 -7.74 5.58 7.09
N TRP A 78 -8.09 4.56 6.31
CA TRP A 78 -7.61 3.19 6.51
C TRP A 78 -6.07 3.13 6.53
N LYS A 79 -5.39 3.77 5.57
CA LYS A 79 -3.93 3.79 5.54
C LYS A 79 -3.31 4.49 6.75
N LEU A 80 -3.93 5.58 7.23
CA LEU A 80 -3.48 6.29 8.42
C LEU A 80 -3.61 5.42 9.66
N SER A 81 -4.71 4.67 9.80
CA SER A 81 -4.88 3.70 10.89
C SER A 81 -3.80 2.61 10.85
N CYS A 82 -3.52 2.01 9.69
CA CYS A 82 -2.43 1.04 9.56
C CYS A 82 -1.07 1.63 9.99
N LEU A 83 -0.76 2.87 9.58
CA LEU A 83 0.50 3.49 9.99
C LEU A 83 0.55 3.78 11.49
N GLN A 84 -0.57 4.13 12.12
CA GLN A 84 -0.66 4.29 13.58
C GLN A 84 -0.38 2.97 14.29
N ASP A 85 -1.01 1.87 13.85
CA ASP A 85 -0.80 0.54 14.42
C ASP A 85 0.66 0.10 14.27
N ILE A 86 1.30 0.39 13.13
CA ILE A 86 2.74 0.09 12.90
C ILE A 86 3.65 0.98 13.77
N ALA A 87 3.26 2.22 14.04
CA ALA A 87 4.05 3.13 14.87
C ALA A 87 4.21 2.62 16.31
N GLU A 88 3.25 1.82 16.78
CA GLU A 88 3.31 1.10 18.06
C GLU A 88 4.29 -0.08 17.97
N GLY A 89 5.58 0.22 17.77
CA GLY A 89 6.67 -0.76 17.84
C GLY A 89 7.62 -0.79 16.64
N CYS A 90 7.31 -0.09 15.54
CA CYS A 90 8.16 -0.03 14.35
C CYS A 90 8.47 1.40 13.87
N VAL A 91 9.49 1.53 13.02
CA VAL A 91 9.86 2.81 12.39
C VAL A 91 8.99 3.04 11.16
N ILE A 92 8.14 4.06 11.19
CA ILE A 92 7.44 4.53 9.99
C ILE A 92 8.45 5.20 9.04
N THR A 93 8.52 4.74 7.80
CA THR A 93 9.43 5.34 6.81
C THR A 93 8.86 6.65 6.25
N PRO A 94 9.73 7.63 5.90
CA PRO A 94 9.30 8.85 5.21
C PRO A 94 8.54 8.57 3.91
N GLU A 95 8.87 7.48 3.23
CA GLU A 95 8.20 7.04 2.01
C GLU A 95 6.73 6.68 2.25
N ALA A 96 6.44 5.94 3.33
CA ALA A 96 5.07 5.55 3.68
C ALA A 96 4.19 6.79 3.94
N ILE A 97 4.72 7.76 4.69
CA ILE A 97 4.05 9.05 4.92
C ILE A 97 3.86 9.80 3.59
N GLY A 98 4.89 9.81 2.74
CA GLY A 98 4.86 10.46 1.43
C GLY A 98 3.73 9.93 0.52
N ARG A 99 3.49 8.61 0.53
CA ARG A 99 2.39 7.98 -0.24
C ARG A 99 1.02 8.45 0.24
N VAL A 100 0.79 8.48 1.56
CA VAL A 100 -0.49 8.94 2.12
C VAL A 100 -0.72 10.44 1.83
N LEU A 101 0.32 11.27 1.96
CA LEU A 101 0.23 12.69 1.60
C LEU A 101 -0.05 12.91 0.11
N ALA A 102 0.52 12.08 -0.77
CA ALA A 102 0.21 12.13 -2.21
C ALA A 102 -1.26 11.81 -2.48
N ASP A 103 -1.84 10.84 -1.76
CA ASP A 103 -3.26 10.52 -1.85
C ASP A 103 -4.14 11.68 -1.38
N VAL A 104 -3.84 12.30 -0.24
CA VAL A 104 -4.55 13.48 0.27
C VAL A 104 -4.51 14.62 -0.74
N ARG A 105 -3.33 14.99 -1.24
CA ARG A 105 -3.17 16.09 -2.22
C ARG A 105 -3.98 15.83 -3.49
N ARG A 106 -3.98 14.59 -3.98
CA ARG A 106 -4.74 14.18 -5.15
C ARG A 106 -6.24 14.25 -4.94
N LEU A 107 -6.75 13.93 -3.75
CA LEU A 107 -8.17 14.03 -3.43
C LEU A 107 -8.61 15.48 -3.24
N VAL A 108 -7.81 16.31 -2.57
CA VAL A 108 -8.07 17.75 -2.41
C VAL A 108 -8.14 18.45 -3.77
N ALA A 109 -7.26 18.12 -4.72
CA ALA A 109 -7.28 18.71 -6.06
C ALA A 109 -8.50 18.32 -6.92
N ARG A 110 -9.36 17.42 -6.44
CA ARG A 110 -10.58 16.94 -7.15
C ARG A 110 -11.88 17.48 -6.55
N GLY A 111 -11.84 18.10 -5.37
CA GLY A 111 -12.98 18.77 -4.74
C GLY A 111 -12.99 20.25 -5.09
#